data_AF-A0A9Q0P001-F1
#
_entry.id   AF-A0A9Q0P001-F1
#
_cell.length_a   1.000
_cell.length_b   1.000
_cell.length_c   1.000
_cell.angle_alpha   90.00
_cell.angle_beta   90.00
_cell.angle_gamma   90.00
#
_symmetry.space_group_name_H-M   'P 1'
#
loop_
_entity.id
_entity.type
_entity.pdbx_description
1 polymer ?
#
loop_
_entity_poly.entity_id
_entity_poly.type
_entity_poly.pdbx_seq_one_letter_code
_entity_poly.pdbx_strand_id
1 'polypeptide(L)'
;MTPLCKAIDTTAASLLKPSILLHQTPLNFCHSLNYTPILNKNNLTLTSKPPPNHLRPITATADASHPAATSEIDMVRNRQGIYTSKQNKVVVLWDLDNKPPRGPPYPAAMALKTLAQKFGEVIDMCAYANRHAFIHLPHWVLEERRERKHLDILERKDIVSPSQPYVCGVCGRKCKTNLDLKKHFKQLHERERQKKVNRMRSLKGKKRQRYKERFVSGNHKYNEEARRLLTPKVGYGLAAELRRAGVYVKTVEDKPQAADWALKRQIEHSMSRGVDWLILVSDDSDFSEILRKAREGNLGTVVVGDRDRALGQTC
;
A
#
# COMPACT_ATOMS: atom_id res chain seq x y z
N MET A 1 -31.79 -79.18 -20.44
CA MET A 1 -32.76 -78.24 -21.03
C MET A 1 -32.04 -76.93 -21.33
N THR A 2 -31.71 -76.69 -22.60
CA THR A 2 -31.37 -75.36 -23.14
C THR A 2 -32.68 -74.54 -23.34
N PRO A 3 -32.64 -73.29 -23.83
CA PRO A 3 -31.96 -72.08 -23.32
C PRO A 3 -32.90 -70.84 -23.38
N LEU A 4 -32.47 -69.63 -22.98
CA LEU A 4 -32.82 -68.31 -23.57
C LEU A 4 -32.24 -67.20 -22.66
N CYS A 5 -31.17 -66.49 -22.99
CA CYS A 5 -31.09 -65.37 -23.96
C CYS A 5 -32.28 -64.41 -23.93
N LYS A 6 -32.01 -63.15 -23.55
CA LYS A 6 -32.48 -61.94 -24.24
C LYS A 6 -31.64 -60.73 -23.79
N ALA A 7 -30.67 -60.38 -24.63
CA ALA A 7 -30.28 -59.00 -24.87
C ALA A 7 -31.11 -58.53 -26.07
N ILE A 8 -31.68 -57.32 -26.02
CA ILE A 8 -31.97 -56.51 -27.22
C ILE A 8 -31.81 -55.03 -26.85
N ASP A 9 -31.12 -54.37 -27.75
CA ASP A 9 -30.66 -52.99 -27.79
C ASP A 9 -31.74 -51.95 -28.14
N THR A 10 -31.23 -50.70 -28.28
CA THR A 10 -31.70 -49.57 -29.09
C THR A 10 -32.72 -48.66 -28.37
N THR A 11 -32.56 -47.33 -28.27
CA THR A 11 -32.09 -46.33 -29.25
C THR A 11 -31.58 -45.05 -28.57
N ALA A 12 -30.72 -44.33 -29.30
CA ALA A 12 -30.22 -42.99 -29.04
C ALA A 12 -31.29 -41.92 -28.75
N ALA A 13 -30.96 -40.98 -27.87
CA ALA A 13 -31.46 -39.61 -27.92
C ALA A 13 -30.35 -38.66 -27.44
N SER A 14 -30.03 -37.72 -28.32
CA SER A 14 -29.16 -36.57 -28.13
C SER A 14 -29.79 -35.53 -27.19
N LEU A 15 -29.03 -34.45 -26.94
CA LEU A 15 -29.49 -33.15 -26.41
C LEU A 15 -29.67 -33.03 -24.88
N LEU A 16 -28.61 -32.54 -24.21
CA LEU A 16 -28.52 -31.17 -23.66
C LEU A 16 -27.52 -31.09 -22.49
N LYS A 17 -26.58 -30.15 -22.59
CA LYS A 17 -25.72 -29.70 -21.49
C LYS A 17 -26.57 -29.09 -20.37
N PRO A 18 -26.28 -29.34 -19.09
CA PRO A 18 -26.63 -28.41 -18.03
C PRO A 18 -25.45 -27.48 -17.75
N SER A 19 -25.53 -26.28 -18.32
CA SER A 19 -24.86 -25.09 -17.78
C SER A 19 -25.62 -24.68 -16.52
N ILE A 20 -24.99 -24.72 -15.34
CA ILE A 20 -25.55 -24.12 -14.12
C ILE A 20 -24.46 -23.30 -13.42
N LEU A 21 -24.48 -22.01 -13.78
CA LEU A 21 -24.48 -20.84 -12.91
C LEU A 21 -23.42 -20.72 -11.81
N LEU A 22 -22.36 -19.97 -12.14
CA LEU A 22 -21.64 -19.09 -11.24
C LEU A 22 -22.62 -18.14 -10.54
N HIS A 23 -22.92 -18.39 -9.27
CA HIS A 23 -23.49 -17.36 -8.40
C HIS A 23 -22.36 -16.52 -7.79
N GLN A 24 -22.21 -15.33 -8.36
CA GLN A 24 -21.62 -14.19 -7.67
C GLN A 24 -22.67 -13.63 -6.71
N THR A 25 -22.31 -13.46 -5.44
CA THR A 25 -23.05 -12.61 -4.51
C THR A 25 -22.10 -11.60 -3.88
N PRO A 26 -22.37 -10.28 -4.02
CA PRO A 26 -21.58 -9.22 -3.39
C PRO A 26 -22.07 -9.00 -1.96
N LEU A 27 -21.17 -9.10 -0.98
CA LEU A 27 -21.43 -8.62 0.38
C LEU A 27 -21.09 -7.13 0.46
N ASN A 28 -22.10 -6.31 0.17
CA ASN A 28 -22.16 -4.92 0.61
C ASN A 28 -22.55 -4.89 2.09
N PHE A 29 -21.69 -4.37 2.96
CA PHE A 29 -22.05 -4.02 4.33
C PHE A 29 -21.96 -2.50 4.45
N CYS A 30 -23.11 -1.84 4.25
CA CYS A 30 -23.34 -0.46 4.66
C CYS A 30 -23.88 -0.49 6.08
N HIS A 31 -23.15 0.08 7.04
CA HIS A 31 -23.75 0.56 8.28
C HIS A 31 -23.74 2.09 8.24
N SER A 32 -24.91 2.67 7.93
CA SER A 32 -25.20 4.03 8.33
C SER A 32 -25.50 4.02 9.83
N LEU A 33 -24.78 4.83 10.59
CA LEU A 33 -25.23 5.25 11.91
C LEU A 33 -25.84 6.63 11.75
N ASN A 34 -27.15 6.66 11.99
CA ASN A 34 -27.99 7.84 12.05
C ASN A 34 -27.50 8.75 13.18
N TYR A 35 -27.07 9.97 12.83
CA TYR A 35 -26.98 11.08 13.77
C TYR A 35 -28.06 12.09 13.39
N THR A 36 -29.06 12.23 14.26
CA THR A 36 -30.07 13.29 14.21
C THR A 36 -29.48 14.58 14.75
N PRO A 37 -29.58 15.73 14.05
CA PRO A 37 -29.43 17.02 14.69
C PRO A 37 -30.80 17.53 15.14
N ILE A 38 -30.90 17.81 16.44
CA ILE A 38 -32.00 18.56 17.06
C ILE A 38 -32.00 19.98 16.47
N LEU A 39 -33.15 20.34 15.92
CA LEU A 39 -33.49 21.65 15.37
C LEU A 39 -33.62 22.66 16.52
N ASN A 40 -32.73 23.65 16.61
CA ASN A 40 -32.96 24.83 17.43
C ASN A 40 -33.31 26.01 16.52
N LYS A 41 -34.58 26.40 16.53
CA LYS A 41 -35.11 27.61 15.88
C LYS A 41 -34.78 28.79 16.78
N ASN A 42 -34.13 29.82 16.24
CA ASN A 42 -34.39 31.20 16.64
C ASN A 42 -34.22 32.10 15.41
N ASN A 43 -35.34 32.74 15.06
CA ASN A 43 -35.50 33.67 13.94
C ASN A 43 -34.77 34.97 14.21
N LEU A 44 -34.22 35.61 13.17
CA LEU A 44 -34.29 37.06 12.96
C LEU A 44 -34.27 37.35 11.44
N THR A 45 -35.08 38.31 11.05
CA THR A 45 -35.71 38.47 9.73
C THR A 45 -35.20 39.70 8.96
N LEU A 46 -35.16 39.58 7.61
CA LEU A 46 -35.42 40.60 6.56
C LEU A 46 -34.46 41.83 6.49
N THR A 47 -34.00 42.37 5.35
CA THR A 47 -34.66 42.69 4.06
C THR A 47 -33.63 42.95 2.94
N SER A 48 -33.99 42.57 1.71
CA SER A 48 -33.38 42.97 0.44
C SER A 48 -34.20 44.06 -0.27
N LYS A 49 -33.58 44.95 -1.08
CA LYS A 49 -34.13 45.47 -2.36
C LYS A 49 -33.05 46.13 -3.28
N PRO A 50 -33.20 46.09 -4.63
CA PRO A 50 -32.26 46.53 -5.70
C PRO A 50 -32.65 47.94 -6.25
N PRO A 51 -32.26 48.53 -7.44
CA PRO A 51 -31.58 48.08 -8.71
C PRO A 51 -30.55 49.16 -9.25
N PRO A 52 -30.22 49.44 -10.56
CA PRO A 52 -30.64 48.87 -11.86
C PRO A 52 -29.55 48.58 -12.94
N ASN A 53 -30.02 47.87 -13.97
CA ASN A 53 -29.37 47.55 -15.24
C ASN A 53 -29.25 48.76 -16.18
N HIS A 54 -28.11 48.88 -16.88
CA HIS A 54 -28.02 49.49 -18.20
C HIS A 54 -27.28 48.55 -19.16
N LEU A 55 -27.84 48.36 -20.36
CA LEU A 55 -27.38 47.46 -21.41
C LEU A 55 -26.55 48.19 -22.48
N ARG A 56 -25.60 47.42 -23.06
CA ARG A 56 -24.96 47.47 -24.40
C ARG A 56 -23.61 48.23 -24.52
N PRO A 57 -22.80 47.96 -25.57
CA PRO A 57 -22.20 46.66 -25.97
C PRO A 57 -20.70 46.83 -26.32
N ILE A 58 -19.83 45.85 -26.05
CA ILE A 58 -18.45 45.88 -26.59
C ILE A 58 -18.07 44.51 -27.15
N THR A 59 -18.04 44.49 -28.49
CA THR A 59 -17.17 43.75 -29.42
C THR A 59 -16.40 42.54 -28.89
N ALA A 60 -16.70 41.38 -29.46
CA ALA A 60 -15.83 40.21 -29.44
C ALA A 60 -14.57 40.48 -30.28
N THR A 61 -13.42 40.59 -29.63
CA THR A 61 -12.12 40.32 -30.25
C THR A 61 -11.68 38.94 -29.79
N ALA A 62 -11.64 38.02 -30.75
CA ALA A 62 -11.05 36.71 -30.57
C ALA A 62 -9.54 36.88 -30.40
N ASP A 63 -9.05 36.80 -29.17
CA ASP A 63 -7.64 36.48 -28.92
C ASP A 63 -7.53 34.98 -28.63
N ALA A 64 -7.19 34.28 -29.70
CA ALA A 64 -6.70 32.91 -29.65
C ALA A 64 -5.30 32.90 -29.03
N SER A 65 -5.12 32.24 -27.89
CA SER A 65 -3.86 31.58 -27.51
C SER A 65 -3.96 30.91 -26.13
N HIS A 66 -4.78 29.87 -26.03
CA HIS A 66 -4.45 28.76 -25.13
C HIS A 66 -3.95 27.61 -26.00
N PRO A 67 -2.65 27.30 -26.02
CA PRO A 67 -2.26 26.01 -26.54
C PRO A 67 -2.79 24.99 -25.55
N ALA A 68 -3.72 24.15 -26.01
CA ALA A 68 -3.99 22.87 -25.37
C ALA A 68 -2.63 22.24 -25.05
N ALA A 69 -2.42 21.83 -23.80
CA ALA A 69 -1.19 21.18 -23.36
C ALA A 69 -1.03 19.85 -24.11
N THR A 70 -0.51 19.93 -25.33
CA THR A 70 0.07 18.82 -26.07
C THR A 70 1.27 18.40 -25.26
N SER A 71 1.19 17.28 -24.58
CA SER A 71 2.36 16.67 -23.96
C SER A 71 3.37 16.40 -25.09
N GLU A 72 4.41 17.25 -25.21
CA GLU A 72 5.52 17.00 -26.12
C GLU A 72 6.18 15.69 -25.68
N ILE A 73 5.90 14.61 -26.42
CA ILE A 73 6.50 13.32 -26.17
C ILE A 73 7.94 13.41 -26.68
N ASP A 74 8.90 13.57 -25.77
CA ASP A 74 10.32 13.60 -26.09
C ASP A 74 10.74 12.23 -26.68
N MET A 75 11.02 12.20 -27.99
CA MET A 75 11.33 10.97 -28.74
C MET A 75 12.85 10.78 -28.80
N VAL A 76 13.36 9.75 -28.11
CA VAL A 76 14.80 9.45 -28.09
C VAL A 76 15.11 8.32 -29.09
N ARG A 77 16.13 8.54 -29.92
CA ARG A 77 16.58 7.57 -30.93
C ARG A 77 17.46 6.50 -30.29
N ASN A 78 17.03 5.23 -30.35
CA ASN A 78 17.82 4.10 -29.89
C ASN A 78 18.98 3.80 -30.84
N ARG A 79 19.95 2.97 -30.40
CA ARG A 79 21.15 2.60 -31.19
C ARG A 79 20.81 1.91 -32.53
N GLN A 80 19.60 1.36 -32.64
CA GLN A 80 19.04 0.73 -33.84
C GLN A 80 18.24 1.71 -34.73
N GLY A 81 18.27 3.01 -34.42
CA GLY A 81 17.60 4.06 -35.19
C GLY A 81 16.10 4.21 -34.92
N ILE A 82 15.52 3.42 -34.02
CA ILE A 82 14.10 3.46 -33.63
C ILE A 82 13.88 4.56 -32.59
N TYR A 83 12.93 5.47 -32.83
CA TYR A 83 12.54 6.47 -31.86
C TYR A 83 11.57 5.87 -30.84
N THR A 84 11.92 5.91 -29.55
CA THR A 84 11.05 5.50 -28.44
C THR A 84 10.78 6.69 -27.54
N SER A 85 9.58 6.79 -26.97
CA SER A 85 9.25 7.81 -25.97
C SER A 85 10.23 7.73 -24.79
N LYS A 86 10.84 8.85 -24.41
CA LYS A 86 11.68 8.94 -23.21
C LYS A 86 10.83 8.50 -22.01
N GLN A 87 11.26 7.42 -21.34
CA GLN A 87 10.65 7.06 -20.06
C GLN A 87 11.22 7.98 -19.00
N ASN A 88 10.38 8.88 -18.49
CA ASN A 88 10.73 9.77 -17.40
C ASN A 88 11.14 8.93 -16.19
N LYS A 89 12.27 9.27 -15.57
CA LYS A 89 12.76 8.61 -14.37
C LYS A 89 12.24 9.34 -13.14
N VAL A 90 11.59 8.60 -12.25
CA VAL A 90 10.98 9.12 -11.03
C VAL A 90 11.69 8.56 -9.80
N VAL A 91 12.06 9.45 -8.87
CA VAL A 91 12.55 9.08 -7.55
C VAL A 91 11.54 9.51 -6.50
N VAL A 92 11.23 8.61 -5.56
CA VAL A 92 10.37 8.91 -4.42
C VAL A 92 11.20 8.91 -3.15
N LEU A 93 11.16 10.00 -2.40
CA LEU A 93 11.82 10.16 -1.12
C LEU A 93 10.78 10.39 -0.03
N TRP A 94 10.79 9.55 1.00
CA TRP A 94 9.83 9.60 2.08
C TRP A 94 10.52 9.83 3.41
N ASP A 95 10.19 10.95 4.04
CA ASP A 95 10.54 11.25 5.42
C ASP A 95 9.49 10.61 6.37
N LEU A 96 9.88 9.51 7.01
CA LEU A 96 9.00 8.76 7.90
C LEU A 96 8.90 9.36 9.31
N ASP A 97 9.86 10.20 9.70
CA ASP A 97 9.85 10.82 11.03
C ASP A 97 8.79 11.91 11.09
N ASN A 98 8.74 12.76 10.04
CA ASN A 98 7.72 13.78 9.88
C ASN A 98 6.37 13.19 9.45
N LYS A 99 6.38 12.29 8.44
CA LYS A 99 5.16 11.83 7.76
C LYS A 99 4.99 10.31 7.80
N PRO A 100 4.77 9.70 8.98
CA PRO A 100 4.50 8.27 9.06
C PRO A 100 3.19 7.93 8.32
N PRO A 101 3.05 6.71 7.76
CA PRO A 101 1.84 6.32 7.04
C PRO A 101 0.60 6.37 7.94
N ARG A 102 -0.45 7.02 7.46
CA ARG A 102 -1.77 7.02 8.08
C ARG A 102 -2.46 5.69 7.79
N GLY A 103 -2.27 4.72 8.68
CA GLY A 103 -2.83 3.36 8.57
C GLY A 103 -1.78 2.31 8.16
N PRO A 104 -2.21 1.19 7.55
CA PRO A 104 -1.30 0.10 7.18
C PRO A 104 -0.18 0.56 6.23
N PRO A 105 1.11 0.31 6.54
CA PRO A 105 2.24 0.82 5.75
C PRO A 105 2.30 0.34 4.30
N TYR A 106 1.97 -0.93 4.05
CA TYR A 106 2.09 -1.49 2.71
C TYR A 106 1.09 -0.87 1.71
N PRO A 107 -0.23 -0.79 2.00
CA PRO A 107 -1.17 -0.06 1.17
C PRO A 107 -0.76 1.40 0.93
N ALA A 108 -0.30 2.09 1.96
CA ALA A 108 0.15 3.49 1.83
C ALA A 108 1.35 3.61 0.86
N ALA A 109 2.36 2.75 0.99
CA ALA A 109 3.50 2.72 0.09
C ALA A 109 3.11 2.34 -1.35
N MET A 110 2.21 1.38 -1.54
CA MET A 110 1.73 0.98 -2.87
C MET A 110 0.91 2.09 -3.53
N ALA A 111 0.10 2.83 -2.76
CA ALA A 111 -0.62 3.99 -3.25
C ALA A 111 0.35 5.10 -3.71
N LEU A 112 1.37 5.40 -2.89
CA LEU A 112 2.43 6.35 -3.25
C LEU A 112 3.21 5.91 -4.49
N LYS A 113 3.53 4.62 -4.61
CA LYS A 113 4.17 4.06 -5.80
C LYS A 113 3.29 4.20 -7.04
N THR A 114 2.00 3.92 -6.92
CA THR A 114 1.02 4.05 -8.01
C THR A 114 0.88 5.51 -8.45
N LEU A 115 0.91 6.44 -7.50
CA LEU A 115 0.94 7.88 -7.79
C LEU A 115 2.22 8.25 -8.56
N ALA A 116 3.38 7.80 -8.08
CA ALA A 116 4.66 8.08 -8.70
C ALA A 116 4.77 7.54 -10.13
N GLN A 117 4.19 6.37 -10.39
CA GLN A 117 4.14 5.76 -11.73
C GLN A 117 3.39 6.61 -12.77
N LYS A 118 2.55 7.55 -12.35
CA LYS A 118 1.90 8.49 -13.28
C LYS A 118 2.87 9.50 -13.89
N PHE A 119 4.01 9.75 -13.24
CA PHE A 119 5.03 10.70 -13.69
C PHE A 119 6.14 10.02 -14.53
N GLY A 120 6.23 8.68 -14.50
CA GLY A 120 7.23 7.91 -15.20
C GLY A 120 7.60 6.58 -14.52
N GLU A 121 8.72 5.99 -14.93
CA GLU A 121 9.27 4.80 -14.30
C GLU A 121 9.88 5.13 -12.94
N VAL A 122 9.39 4.49 -11.87
CA VAL A 122 9.94 4.65 -10.52
C VAL A 122 11.25 3.87 -10.41
N ILE A 123 12.37 4.58 -10.57
CA ILE A 123 13.71 4.00 -10.53
C ILE A 123 14.20 3.75 -9.10
N ASP A 124 13.73 4.55 -8.15
CA ASP A 124 14.10 4.44 -6.73
C ASP A 124 12.95 4.97 -5.86
N MET A 125 12.73 4.27 -4.74
CA MET A 125 11.75 4.63 -3.73
C MET A 125 12.40 4.41 -2.38
N CYS A 126 12.88 5.48 -1.76
CA CYS A 126 13.61 5.46 -0.51
C CYS A 126 12.77 6.06 0.62
N ALA A 127 12.86 5.45 1.81
CA ALA A 127 12.28 6.00 3.02
C ALA A 127 13.35 6.13 4.10
N TYR A 128 13.41 7.29 4.73
CA TYR A 128 14.38 7.64 5.76
C TYR A 128 13.64 7.80 7.09
N ALA A 129 14.20 7.23 8.15
CA ALA A 129 13.68 7.42 9.49
C ALA A 129 14.77 7.29 10.53
N ASN A 130 14.57 7.97 11.66
CA ASN A 130 15.28 7.73 12.89
C ASN A 130 14.86 6.42 13.54
N ARG A 131 15.64 5.96 14.53
CA ARG A 131 15.31 4.75 15.28
C ARG A 131 13.95 4.88 15.97
N HIS A 132 13.63 6.09 16.45
CA HIS A 132 12.39 6.39 17.18
C HIS A 132 11.13 6.17 16.33
N ALA A 133 11.14 6.48 15.03
CA ALA A 133 9.98 6.24 14.15
C ALA A 133 9.59 4.75 14.02
N PHE A 134 10.54 3.83 14.25
CA PHE A 134 10.26 2.40 14.25
C PHE A 134 9.79 1.86 15.60
N ILE A 135 10.01 2.61 16.68
CA ILE A 135 9.61 2.23 18.04
C ILE A 135 8.21 2.75 18.35
N HIS A 136 7.89 3.98 17.93
CA HIS A 136 6.61 4.60 18.20
C HIS A 136 5.46 3.81 17.53
N LEU A 137 4.43 3.51 18.34
CA LEU A 137 3.24 2.81 17.88
C LEU A 137 2.13 3.84 17.65
N PRO A 138 1.63 4.00 16.41
CA PRO A 138 0.47 4.84 16.15
C PRO A 138 -0.73 4.47 17.02
N HIS A 139 -1.57 5.44 17.36
CA HIS A 139 -2.73 5.25 18.24
C HIS A 139 -3.65 4.11 17.78
N TRP A 140 -3.97 4.08 16.49
CA TRP A 140 -4.79 3.03 15.89
C TRP A 140 -4.23 1.61 16.09
N VAL A 141 -2.89 1.46 16.10
CA VAL A 141 -2.23 0.17 16.37
C VAL A 141 -2.40 -0.23 17.84
N LEU A 142 -2.28 0.74 18.75
CA LEU A 142 -2.44 0.49 20.19
C LEU A 142 -3.88 0.07 20.51
N GLU A 143 -4.86 0.73 19.90
CA GLU A 143 -6.27 0.43 20.06
C GLU A 143 -6.62 -0.95 19.50
N GLU A 144 -6.21 -1.26 18.27
CA GLU A 144 -6.40 -2.59 17.67
C GLU A 144 -5.81 -3.70 18.55
N ARG A 145 -4.62 -3.48 19.12
CA ARG A 145 -3.99 -4.44 20.05
C ARG A 145 -4.77 -4.60 21.35
N ARG A 146 -5.33 -3.50 21.89
CA ARG A 146 -6.14 -3.52 23.11
C ARG A 146 -7.44 -4.28 22.88
N GLU A 147 -8.14 -3.97 21.80
CA GLU A 147 -9.36 -4.67 21.39
C GLU A 147 -9.10 -6.15 21.15
N ARG A 148 -8.04 -6.50 20.41
CA ARG A 148 -7.68 -7.90 20.16
C ARG A 148 -7.36 -8.65 21.45
N LYS A 149 -6.65 -8.02 22.38
CA LYS A 149 -6.37 -8.63 23.70
C LYS A 149 -7.65 -8.82 24.50
N HIS A 150 -8.57 -7.87 24.44
CA HIS A 150 -9.87 -7.98 25.10
C HIS A 150 -10.69 -9.15 24.54
N LEU A 151 -10.77 -9.27 23.21
CA LEU A 151 -11.42 -10.41 22.55
C LEU A 151 -10.76 -11.75 22.89
N ASP A 152 -9.42 -11.84 22.85
CA ASP A 152 -8.68 -13.05 23.22
C ASP A 152 -9.01 -13.50 24.68
N ILE A 153 -9.29 -12.56 25.59
CA ILE A 153 -9.70 -12.85 26.98
C ILE A 153 -11.15 -13.35 27.04
N LEU A 154 -12.06 -12.73 26.30
CA LEU A 154 -13.47 -13.13 26.25
C LEU A 154 -13.65 -14.52 25.62
N GLU A 155 -12.91 -14.80 24.54
CA GLU A 155 -12.87 -16.12 23.90
C GLU A 155 -12.32 -17.19 24.84
N ARG A 156 -11.25 -16.88 25.58
CA ARG A 156 -10.68 -17.82 26.56
C ARG A 156 -11.65 -18.14 27.70
N LYS A 157 -12.53 -17.21 28.05
CA LYS A 157 -13.56 -17.40 29.08
C LYS A 157 -14.85 -18.00 28.50
N ASP A 158 -14.88 -18.36 27.22
CA ASP A 158 -16.05 -18.84 26.48
C ASP A 158 -17.28 -17.89 26.55
N ILE A 159 -17.06 -16.61 26.89
CA ILE A 159 -18.11 -15.58 26.94
C ILE A 159 -18.50 -15.15 25.53
N VAL A 160 -17.51 -15.08 24.64
CA VAL A 160 -17.69 -14.75 23.23
C VAL A 160 -17.13 -15.89 22.40
N SER A 161 -17.96 -16.42 21.50
CA SER A 161 -17.53 -17.44 20.54
C SER A 161 -17.51 -16.85 19.13
N PRO A 162 -16.44 -17.09 18.35
CA PRO A 162 -16.41 -16.63 16.97
C PRO A 162 -17.47 -17.39 16.16
N SER A 163 -18.18 -16.70 15.27
CA SER A 163 -19.20 -17.30 14.39
C SER A 163 -18.61 -18.37 13.46
N GLN A 164 -17.33 -18.25 13.11
CA GLN A 164 -16.57 -19.21 12.33
C GLN A 164 -15.26 -19.56 13.05
N PRO A 165 -14.84 -20.84 13.02
CA PRO A 165 -13.59 -21.24 13.64
C PRO A 165 -12.38 -20.61 12.93
N TYR A 166 -11.35 -20.30 13.68
CA TYR A 166 -10.10 -19.80 13.14
C TYR A 166 -9.38 -20.88 12.33
N VAL A 167 -9.02 -20.59 11.07
CA VAL A 167 -8.35 -21.56 10.19
C VAL A 167 -6.88 -21.19 10.00
N CYS A 168 -5.99 -22.17 10.11
CA CYS A 168 -4.58 -22.01 9.78
C CYS A 168 -4.37 -22.00 8.25
N GLY A 169 -3.84 -20.92 7.70
CA GLY A 169 -3.57 -20.82 6.26
C GLY A 169 -2.45 -21.74 5.74
N VAL A 170 -1.67 -22.38 6.62
CA VAL A 170 -0.62 -23.33 6.20
C VAL A 170 -1.15 -24.75 6.05
N CYS A 171 -1.87 -25.27 7.04
CA CYS A 171 -2.35 -26.66 7.06
C CYS A 171 -3.87 -26.84 7.03
N GLY A 172 -4.64 -25.75 7.04
CA GLY A 172 -6.11 -25.80 7.04
C GLY A 172 -6.75 -26.22 8.36
N ARG A 173 -5.97 -26.39 9.44
CA ARG A 173 -6.51 -26.80 10.74
C ARG A 173 -7.45 -25.72 11.29
N LYS A 174 -8.62 -26.16 11.75
CA LYS A 174 -9.61 -25.33 12.47
C LYS A 174 -9.26 -25.28 13.96
N CYS A 175 -9.29 -24.08 14.53
CA CYS A 175 -9.01 -23.76 15.92
C CYS A 175 -10.21 -23.01 16.51
N LYS A 176 -10.53 -23.29 17.77
CA LYS A 176 -11.68 -22.70 18.46
C LYS A 176 -11.45 -21.23 18.79
N THR A 177 -10.29 -20.92 19.35
CA THR A 177 -9.91 -19.54 19.75
C THR A 177 -8.76 -19.01 18.91
N ASN A 178 -8.60 -17.69 18.88
CA ASN A 178 -7.45 -17.05 18.23
C ASN A 178 -6.13 -17.46 18.89
N LEU A 179 -6.14 -17.61 20.21
CA LEU A 179 -4.97 -18.05 20.98
C LEU A 179 -4.53 -19.46 20.60
N ASP A 180 -5.47 -20.37 20.35
CA ASP A 180 -5.14 -21.72 19.92
C ASP A 180 -4.54 -21.75 18.52
N LEU A 181 -5.04 -20.90 17.60
CA LEU A 181 -4.43 -20.73 16.29
C LEU A 181 -2.99 -20.21 16.40
N LYS A 182 -2.76 -19.17 17.21
CA LYS A 182 -1.41 -18.63 17.46
C LYS A 182 -0.48 -19.70 18.04
N LYS A 183 -0.93 -20.47 19.04
CA LYS A 183 -0.14 -21.57 19.64
C LYS A 183 0.17 -22.65 18.62
N HIS A 184 -0.83 -23.09 17.86
CA HIS A 184 -0.69 -24.09 16.81
C HIS A 184 0.37 -23.66 15.79
N PHE A 185 0.30 -22.42 15.31
CA PHE A 185 1.26 -21.87 14.34
C PHE A 185 2.69 -21.86 14.89
N LYS A 186 2.88 -21.41 16.13
CA LYS A 186 4.19 -21.39 16.80
C LYS A 186 4.76 -22.78 17.04
N GLN A 187 3.93 -23.72 17.49
CA GLN A 187 4.40 -25.06 17.87
C GLN A 187 4.73 -25.95 16.68
N LEU A 188 3.95 -25.86 15.60
CA LEU A 188 4.14 -26.71 14.42
C LEU A 188 4.92 -25.96 13.33
N HIS A 189 4.34 -24.90 12.78
CA HIS A 189 4.86 -24.30 11.55
C HIS A 189 6.13 -23.46 11.78
N GLU A 190 6.19 -22.67 12.83
CA GLU A 190 7.40 -21.92 13.18
C GLU A 190 8.55 -22.86 13.54
N ARG A 191 8.29 -23.89 14.35
CA ARG A 191 9.28 -24.92 14.69
C ARG A 191 9.78 -25.67 13.45
N GLU A 192 8.89 -26.11 12.57
CA GLU A 192 9.25 -26.80 11.33
C GLU A 192 10.09 -25.90 10.42
N ARG A 193 9.70 -24.63 10.27
CA ARG A 193 10.46 -23.64 9.51
C ARG A 193 11.86 -23.44 10.10
N GLN A 194 11.96 -23.31 11.42
CA GLN A 194 13.25 -23.14 12.08
C GLN A 194 14.17 -24.35 11.88
N LYS A 195 13.63 -25.58 11.93
CA LYS A 195 14.39 -26.80 11.61
C LYS A 195 14.96 -26.75 10.18
N LYS A 196 14.14 -26.37 9.19
CA LYS A 196 14.59 -26.23 7.80
C LYS A 196 15.66 -25.16 7.64
N VAL A 197 15.50 -24.01 8.29
CA VAL A 197 16.48 -22.91 8.24
C VAL A 197 17.78 -23.30 8.92
N ASN A 198 17.74 -23.94 10.09
CA ASN A 198 18.94 -24.41 10.79
C ASN A 198 19.70 -25.46 9.97
N ARG A 199 18.98 -26.42 9.36
CA ARG A 199 19.60 -27.38 8.43
C ARG A 199 20.19 -26.71 7.21
N MET A 200 19.56 -25.67 6.67
CA MET A 200 20.12 -24.89 5.57
C MET A 200 21.40 -24.14 5.98
N ARG A 201 21.47 -23.61 7.21
CA ARG A 201 22.65 -22.92 7.75
C ARG A 201 23.84 -23.85 7.96
N SER A 202 23.62 -25.13 8.29
CA SER A 202 24.72 -26.11 8.46
C SER A 202 25.31 -26.61 7.14
N LEU A 203 24.55 -26.54 6.04
CA LEU A 203 25.03 -26.89 4.71
C LEU A 203 25.87 -25.74 4.11
N LYS A 204 26.84 -26.08 3.25
CA LYS A 204 27.69 -25.10 2.53
C LYS A 204 27.64 -25.32 1.02
N GLY A 205 28.04 -24.30 0.25
CA GLY A 205 28.18 -24.35 -1.21
C GLY A 205 26.90 -24.73 -1.98
N LYS A 206 27.06 -25.47 -3.08
CA LYS A 206 25.95 -25.88 -3.97
C LYS A 206 24.86 -26.68 -3.25
N LYS A 207 25.22 -27.45 -2.22
CA LYS A 207 24.26 -28.23 -1.40
C LYS A 207 23.33 -27.32 -0.59
N ARG A 208 23.86 -26.21 -0.05
CA ARG A 208 23.06 -25.19 0.62
C ARG A 208 22.08 -24.52 -0.33
N GLN A 209 22.53 -24.16 -1.54
CA GLN A 209 21.69 -23.51 -2.54
C GLN A 209 20.51 -24.38 -2.94
N ARG A 210 20.77 -25.65 -3.33
CA ARG A 210 19.72 -26.61 -3.68
C ARG A 210 18.73 -26.84 -2.53
N TYR A 211 19.22 -26.91 -1.29
CA TYR A 211 18.36 -27.06 -0.13
C TYR A 211 17.49 -25.81 0.12
N LYS A 212 18.07 -24.62 -0.03
CA LYS A 212 17.35 -23.34 0.11
C LYS A 212 16.22 -23.27 -0.90
N GLU A 213 16.51 -23.52 -2.18
CA GLU A 213 15.53 -23.50 -3.27
C GLU A 213 14.38 -24.48 -3.03
N ARG A 214 14.69 -25.71 -2.59
CA ARG A 214 13.69 -26.76 -2.40
C ARG A 214 12.82 -26.59 -1.15
N PHE A 215 13.38 -26.11 -0.02
CA PHE A 215 12.70 -26.19 1.28
C PHE A 215 12.47 -24.85 1.98
N VAL A 216 13.24 -23.82 1.65
CA VAL A 216 13.18 -22.51 2.33
C VAL A 216 12.51 -21.46 1.45
N SER A 217 12.90 -21.39 0.18
CA SER A 217 12.29 -20.55 -0.85
C SER A 217 10.84 -21.00 -1.14
N GLY A 218 10.01 -20.09 -1.66
CA GLY A 218 8.64 -20.42 -2.10
C GLY A 218 7.60 -20.67 -1.00
N ASN A 219 7.94 -20.45 0.28
CA ASN A 219 7.01 -20.64 1.41
C ASN A 219 6.03 -19.46 1.60
N HIS A 220 5.28 -19.10 0.55
CA HIS A 220 4.36 -17.96 0.58
C HIS A 220 3.27 -18.10 1.65
N LYS A 221 2.63 -19.28 1.75
CA LYS A 221 1.60 -19.59 2.77
C LYS A 221 2.09 -19.35 4.21
N TYR A 222 3.30 -19.82 4.53
CA TYR A 222 3.88 -19.59 5.86
C TYR A 222 4.15 -18.12 6.10
N ASN A 223 4.74 -17.41 5.13
CA ASN A 223 5.12 -16.01 5.30
C ASN A 223 3.89 -15.11 5.51
N GLU A 224 2.79 -15.42 4.82
CA GLU A 224 1.52 -14.70 4.96
C GLU A 224 0.87 -14.95 6.32
N GLU A 225 0.75 -16.21 6.75
CA GLU A 225 0.20 -16.54 8.07
C GLU A 225 1.09 -16.04 9.23
N ALA A 226 2.42 -16.14 9.08
CA ALA A 226 3.37 -15.60 10.06
C ALA A 226 3.21 -14.09 10.21
N ARG A 227 2.97 -13.35 9.11
CA ARG A 227 2.73 -11.91 9.18
C ARG A 227 1.53 -11.59 10.06
N ARG A 228 0.44 -12.35 9.94
CA ARG A 228 -0.80 -12.14 10.70
C ARG A 228 -0.68 -12.55 12.16
N LEU A 229 0.00 -13.67 12.44
CA LEU A 229 -0.03 -14.32 13.76
C LEU A 229 1.22 -14.05 14.61
N LEU A 230 2.38 -13.80 13.98
CA LEU A 230 3.67 -13.59 14.65
C LEU A 230 4.14 -12.14 14.64
N THR A 231 3.30 -11.18 14.22
CA THR A 231 3.65 -9.76 14.16
C THR A 231 4.30 -9.31 15.49
N PRO A 232 5.45 -8.62 15.44
CA PRO A 232 6.26 -8.39 16.64
C PRO A 232 5.54 -7.52 17.68
N LYS A 233 5.89 -7.76 18.95
CA LYS A 233 5.41 -6.98 20.10
C LYS A 233 5.92 -5.52 20.07
N VAL A 234 7.09 -5.29 19.46
CA VAL A 234 7.79 -4.00 19.40
C VAL A 234 7.63 -3.40 18.00
N GLY A 235 7.17 -2.14 17.91
CA GLY A 235 6.80 -1.49 16.65
C GLY A 235 5.60 -2.15 15.97
N TYR A 236 5.19 -1.65 14.80
CA TYR A 236 4.04 -2.15 14.04
C TYR A 236 4.42 -2.78 12.69
N GLY A 237 5.70 -3.17 12.56
CA GLY A 237 6.21 -3.82 11.34
C GLY A 237 6.51 -2.85 10.18
N LEU A 238 6.56 -1.53 10.45
CA LEU A 238 6.76 -0.46 9.45
C LEU A 238 7.85 -0.78 8.42
N ALA A 239 9.08 -0.98 8.86
CA ALA A 239 10.20 -1.21 7.94
C ALA A 239 10.02 -2.46 7.06
N ALA A 240 9.49 -3.56 7.62
CA ALA A 240 9.30 -4.80 6.89
C ALA A 240 8.19 -4.67 5.84
N GLU A 241 7.10 -3.98 6.18
CA GLU A 241 5.97 -3.74 5.28
C GLU A 241 6.33 -2.78 4.15
N LEU A 242 7.12 -1.73 4.43
CA LEU A 242 7.65 -0.83 3.41
C LEU A 242 8.62 -1.54 2.46
N ARG A 243 9.56 -2.33 2.98
CA ARG A 243 10.46 -3.16 2.15
C ARG A 243 9.70 -4.13 1.24
N ARG A 244 8.58 -4.66 1.71
CA ARG A 244 7.69 -5.51 0.89
C ARG A 244 7.08 -4.74 -0.28
N ALA A 245 6.75 -3.46 -0.10
CA ALA A 245 6.26 -2.59 -1.17
C ALA A 245 7.36 -2.18 -2.18
N GLY A 246 8.61 -2.59 -1.95
CA GLY A 246 9.77 -2.21 -2.75
C GLY A 246 10.41 -0.91 -2.30
N VAL A 247 10.07 -0.39 -1.12
CA VAL A 247 10.68 0.81 -0.55
C VAL A 247 12.00 0.44 0.13
N TYR A 248 13.07 1.13 -0.22
CA TYR A 248 14.35 1.01 0.44
C TYR A 248 14.37 1.84 1.73
N VAL A 249 14.23 1.16 2.88
CA VAL A 249 14.17 1.80 4.20
C VAL A 249 15.58 1.96 4.79
N LYS A 250 16.02 3.20 4.95
CA LYS A 250 17.29 3.62 5.56
C LYS A 250 17.04 4.13 6.99
N THR A 251 17.61 3.44 7.97
CA THR A 251 17.63 3.88 9.37
C THR A 251 18.83 4.79 9.60
N VAL A 252 18.62 5.98 10.16
CA VAL A 252 19.68 6.93 10.50
C VAL A 252 19.93 6.91 12.02
N GLU A 253 21.10 7.40 12.44
CA GLU A 253 21.41 7.63 13.87
C GLU A 253 20.50 8.70 14.47
N ASP A 254 20.16 8.55 15.75
CA ASP A 254 19.31 9.45 16.56
C ASP A 254 19.99 10.79 16.87
N LYS A 255 20.50 11.47 15.85
CA LYS A 255 20.97 12.85 15.88
C LYS A 255 19.89 13.76 15.30
N PRO A 256 19.69 14.96 15.84
CA PRO A 256 18.79 15.95 15.24
C PRO A 256 19.23 16.20 13.79
N GLN A 257 18.26 16.30 12.88
CA GLN A 257 18.44 16.58 11.44
C GLN A 257 19.20 15.50 10.64
N ALA A 258 19.49 14.34 11.22
CA ALA A 258 20.25 13.31 10.51
C ALA A 258 19.45 12.70 9.34
N ALA A 259 18.15 12.51 9.52
CA ALA A 259 17.23 12.11 8.45
C ALA A 259 17.17 13.18 7.34
N ASP A 260 17.05 14.45 7.71
CA ASP A 260 17.00 15.58 6.79
C ASP A 260 18.28 15.70 5.97
N TRP A 261 19.44 15.56 6.60
CA TRP A 261 20.73 15.58 5.91
C TRP A 261 20.86 14.41 4.92
N ALA A 262 20.43 13.21 5.33
CA ALA A 262 20.46 12.04 4.47
C ALA A 262 19.50 12.16 3.27
N LEU A 263 18.35 12.82 3.46
CA LEU A 263 17.39 13.17 2.41
C LEU A 263 17.96 14.24 1.47
N LYS A 264 18.52 15.33 2.01
CA LYS A 264 19.15 16.40 1.22
C LYS A 264 20.25 15.85 0.31
N ARG A 265 21.13 15.02 0.86
CA ARG A 265 22.18 14.35 0.08
C ARG A 265 21.63 13.44 -1.02
N GLN A 266 20.50 12.76 -0.77
CA GLN A 266 19.84 11.92 -1.77
C GLN A 266 19.19 12.75 -2.88
N ILE A 267 18.65 13.93 -2.56
CA ILE A 267 18.09 14.88 -3.53
C ILE A 267 19.22 15.37 -4.46
N GLU A 268 20.35 15.83 -3.92
CA GLU A 268 21.53 16.24 -4.71
C GLU A 268 22.04 15.11 -5.61
N HIS A 269 22.08 13.89 -5.09
CA HIS A 269 22.46 12.72 -5.87
C HIS A 269 21.45 12.41 -6.99
N SER A 270 20.17 12.73 -6.80
CA SER A 270 19.14 12.58 -7.84
C SER A 270 19.30 13.62 -8.95
N MET A 271 19.69 14.85 -8.61
CA MET A 271 19.99 15.91 -9.59
C MET A 271 21.16 15.50 -10.51
N SER A 272 22.23 14.93 -9.95
CA SER A 272 23.41 14.52 -10.74
C SER A 272 23.20 13.26 -11.59
N ARG A 273 22.14 12.48 -11.34
CA ARG A 273 21.86 11.21 -12.05
C ARG A 273 20.91 11.34 -13.24
N GLY A 274 20.49 12.57 -13.58
CA GLY A 274 19.55 12.81 -14.68
C GLY A 274 18.19 12.17 -14.42
N VAL A 275 17.67 12.36 -13.21
CA VAL A 275 16.28 12.04 -12.85
C VAL A 275 15.38 13.15 -13.42
N ASP A 276 14.18 12.80 -13.89
CA ASP A 276 13.25 13.78 -14.47
C ASP A 276 12.25 14.30 -13.42
N TRP A 277 11.82 13.43 -12.49
CA TRP A 277 10.87 13.78 -11.43
C TRP A 277 11.31 13.30 -10.04
N LEU A 278 11.14 14.18 -9.05
CA LEU A 278 11.34 13.93 -7.64
C LEU A 278 10.03 14.11 -6.88
N ILE A 279 9.62 13.07 -6.15
CA ILE A 279 8.45 13.11 -5.27
C ILE A 279 8.94 13.06 -3.82
N LEU A 280 8.76 14.14 -3.08
CA LEU A 280 9.11 14.24 -1.66
C LEU A 280 7.85 14.10 -0.80
N VAL A 281 7.88 13.18 0.17
CA VAL A 281 6.84 13.05 1.19
C VAL A 281 7.40 13.56 2.52
N SER A 282 7.17 14.84 2.80
CA SER A 282 7.51 15.52 4.05
C SER A 282 6.70 16.82 4.15
N ASP A 283 6.44 17.27 5.38
CA ASP A 283 5.85 18.60 5.66
C ASP A 283 6.92 19.65 6.05
N ASP A 284 8.21 19.29 6.11
CA ASP A 284 9.25 20.18 6.62
C ASP A 284 9.72 21.24 5.62
N SER A 285 9.61 22.51 6.03
CA SER A 285 10.03 23.66 5.24
C SER A 285 11.53 23.70 4.92
N ASP A 286 12.34 22.94 5.65
CA ASP A 286 13.80 22.90 5.52
C ASP A 286 14.29 22.29 4.18
N PHE A 287 13.37 21.70 3.40
CA PHE A 287 13.62 21.22 2.05
C PHE A 287 13.31 22.27 0.96
N SER A 288 12.75 23.43 1.30
CA SER A 288 12.35 24.45 0.31
C SER A 288 13.52 24.94 -0.56
N GLU A 289 14.67 25.23 0.04
CA GLU A 289 15.85 25.72 -0.69
C GLU A 289 16.39 24.67 -1.67
N ILE A 290 16.47 23.42 -1.25
CA ILE A 290 16.99 22.35 -2.09
C ILE A 290 16.02 21.99 -3.23
N LEU A 291 14.71 22.10 -2.99
CA LEU A 291 13.69 21.93 -4.04
C LEU A 291 13.74 23.08 -5.05
N ARG A 292 14.05 24.30 -4.63
CA ARG A 292 14.27 25.43 -5.54
C ARG A 292 15.45 25.16 -6.47
N LYS A 293 16.59 24.72 -5.93
CA LYS A 293 17.77 24.31 -6.72
C LYS A 293 17.44 23.17 -7.69
N ALA A 294 16.58 22.23 -7.28
CA ALA A 294 16.15 21.15 -8.16
C ALA A 294 15.35 21.68 -9.36
N ARG A 295 14.42 22.62 -9.14
CA ARG A 295 13.66 23.25 -10.23
C ARG A 295 14.54 24.05 -11.18
N GLU A 296 15.52 24.78 -10.66
CA GLU A 296 16.53 25.48 -11.48
C GLU A 296 17.35 24.49 -12.34
N GLY A 297 17.54 23.26 -11.86
CA GLY A 297 18.16 22.16 -12.60
C GLY A 297 17.24 21.37 -13.53
N ASN A 298 16.06 21.90 -13.88
CA ASN A 298 15.03 21.25 -14.72
C ASN A 298 14.50 19.91 -14.15
N LEU A 299 14.59 19.69 -12.82
CA LEU A 299 13.98 18.54 -12.16
C LEU A 299 12.53 18.87 -11.79
N GLY A 300 11.56 18.08 -12.28
CA GLY A 300 10.18 18.15 -11.84
C GLY A 300 10.07 17.78 -10.36
N THR A 301 9.43 18.62 -9.54
CA THR A 301 9.29 18.38 -8.10
C THR A 301 7.83 18.27 -7.70
N VAL A 302 7.49 17.27 -6.90
CA VAL A 302 6.16 17.09 -6.30
C VAL A 302 6.34 16.88 -4.81
N VAL A 303 5.62 17.66 -4.00
CA VAL A 303 5.63 17.51 -2.53
C VAL A 303 4.29 16.96 -2.06
N VAL A 304 4.32 15.88 -1.30
CA VAL A 304 3.14 15.22 -0.72
C VAL A 304 3.05 15.58 0.75
N GLY A 305 2.52 16.76 1.03
CA GLY A 305 2.29 17.28 2.38
C GLY A 305 0.82 17.26 2.83
N ASP A 306 0.57 17.52 4.11
CA ASP A 306 -0.77 17.83 4.61
C ASP A 306 -1.11 19.30 4.32
N ARG A 307 -2.36 19.57 3.88
CA ARG A 307 -2.80 20.87 3.35
C ARG A 307 -2.65 22.08 4.31
N ASP A 308 -2.50 21.83 5.61
CA ASP A 308 -2.51 22.89 6.64
C ASP A 308 -1.11 23.32 7.14
N ARG A 309 -0.01 22.89 6.50
CA ARG A 309 1.36 23.29 6.90
C ARG A 309 2.23 23.78 5.73
N ALA A 310 3.23 24.59 6.09
CA ALA A 310 4.00 25.59 5.33
C ALA A 310 4.42 25.28 3.87
N LEU A 311 4.54 24.02 3.45
CA LEU A 311 4.92 23.66 2.08
C LEU A 311 3.75 23.69 1.09
N GLY A 312 2.50 23.54 1.55
CA GLY A 312 1.32 23.46 0.69
C GLY A 312 0.86 24.80 0.09
N GLN A 313 1.41 25.93 0.55
CA GLN A 313 1.00 27.27 0.09
C GLN A 313 1.81 27.79 -1.11
N THR A 314 2.88 27.10 -1.52
CA THR A 314 3.79 27.56 -2.58
C THR A 314 3.86 26.63 -3.80
N CYS A 315 2.91 25.70 -3.91
CA CYS A 315 2.72 24.86 -5.09
C CYS A 315 1.70 25.50 -6.04
#